data_AF-A0A3D1D3R8-F1
#
_entry.id   AF-A0A3D1D3R8-F1
#
_cell.length_a   1.000
_cell.length_b   1.000
_cell.length_c   1.000
_cell.angle_alpha   90.00
_cell.angle_beta   90.00
_cell.angle_gamma   90.00
#
_symmetry.space_group_name_H-M   'P 1'
#
loop_
_entity.id
_entity.type
_entity.pdbx_description
1 polymer ?
#
loop_
_entity_poly.entity_id
_entity_poly.type
_entity_poly.pdbx_seq_one_letter_code
_entity_poly.pdbx_strand_id
1 'polypeptide(L)'
;TVDLNFDRALYWVEAGAQPTDTVRNILKGEGVYMMKHLRGGVKKGAFDEAACQQKYDAWKAAKEQKLNAALDAQSKSRQEAATKALEAEKKVNEAIAKKVADKKAAEAAAKAEAEAAKAAEAAQAAEADNAEAPAEA
;
A
#
# COMPACT_ATOMS: atom_id res chain seq x y z
N THR A 1 -17.34 8.85 9.80
CA THR A 1 -18.61 8.31 10.30
C THR A 1 -19.73 9.21 9.84
N VAL A 2 -20.91 8.66 9.54
CA VAL A 2 -22.10 9.44 9.17
C VAL A 2 -22.96 9.59 10.42
N ASP A 3 -23.44 10.79 10.71
CA ASP A 3 -24.40 11.04 11.78
C ASP A 3 -25.81 11.12 11.17
N LEU A 4 -26.72 10.28 11.67
CA LEU A 4 -28.06 10.11 11.12
C LEU A 4 -29.06 9.94 12.27
N ASN A 5 -30.09 10.79 12.29
CA ASN A 5 -31.26 10.56 13.14
C ASN A 5 -32.08 9.39 12.58
N PHE A 6 -31.91 8.21 13.18
CA PHE A 6 -32.47 6.95 12.71
C PHE A 6 -34.00 6.96 12.65
N ASP A 7 -34.65 7.36 13.74
CA ASP A 7 -36.11 7.37 13.83
C ASP A 7 -36.73 8.33 12.81
N ARG A 8 -36.09 9.49 12.61
CA ARG A 8 -36.61 10.46 11.65
C ARG A 8 -36.41 10.02 10.20
N ALA A 9 -35.28 9.39 9.90
CA ALA A 9 -35.04 8.80 8.59
C ALA A 9 -36.07 7.68 8.30
N LEU A 10 -36.33 6.83 9.29
CA LEU A 10 -37.31 5.75 9.18
C LEU A 10 -38.72 6.30 8.91
N TYR A 11 -39.15 7.33 9.64
CA TYR A 11 -40.43 7.99 9.42
C TYR A 11 -40.60 8.44 7.95
N TRP A 12 -39.61 9.15 7.40
CA TRP A 12 -39.73 9.70 6.05
C TRP A 12 -39.77 8.60 4.99
N VAL A 13 -38.97 7.55 5.15
CA VAL A 13 -38.98 6.41 4.22
C VAL A 13 -40.28 5.61 4.34
N GLU A 14 -40.87 5.49 5.54
CA GLU A 14 -42.21 4.92 5.71
C GLU A 14 -43.30 5.79 5.09
N ALA A 15 -43.16 7.12 5.11
CA ALA A 15 -44.06 8.08 4.47
C ALA A 15 -43.91 8.17 2.93
N GLY A 16 -43.03 7.35 2.33
CA GLY A 16 -42.88 7.26 0.87
C GLY A 16 -41.75 8.11 0.27
N ALA A 17 -40.85 8.65 1.09
CA ALA A 17 -39.67 9.37 0.58
C ALA A 17 -38.88 8.51 -0.44
N GLN A 18 -38.44 9.16 -1.53
CA GLN A 18 -37.63 8.54 -2.59
C GLN A 18 -36.17 9.04 -2.47
N PRO A 19 -35.32 8.36 -1.70
CA PRO A 19 -33.92 8.73 -1.61
C PRO A 19 -33.18 8.42 -2.91
N THR A 20 -32.24 9.30 -3.24
CA THR A 20 -31.24 9.08 -4.31
C THR A 20 -30.33 7.90 -3.97
N ASP A 21 -29.58 7.40 -4.95
CA ASP A 21 -28.88 6.12 -4.81
C ASP A 21 -27.81 6.12 -3.71
N THR A 22 -27.04 7.20 -3.59
CA THR A 22 -26.05 7.36 -2.51
C THR A 22 -26.71 7.39 -1.13
N VAL A 23 -27.79 8.16 -0.98
CA VAL A 23 -28.54 8.24 0.30
C VAL A 23 -29.19 6.90 0.63
N ARG A 24 -29.73 6.21 -0.38
CA ARG A 24 -30.30 4.87 -0.23
C ARG A 24 -29.25 3.88 0.27
N ASN A 25 -28.01 3.95 -0.24
CA ASN A 25 -26.93 3.08 0.21
C ASN A 25 -26.53 3.37 1.66
N ILE A 26 -26.48 4.64 2.06
CA ILE A 26 -26.25 5.04 3.46
C ILE A 26 -27.37 4.49 4.36
N LEU A 27 -28.64 4.72 4.02
CA LEU A 27 -29.80 4.26 4.80
C LEU A 27 -29.90 2.72 4.88
N LYS A 28 -29.46 2.00 3.84
CA LYS A 28 -29.33 0.53 3.86
C LYS A 28 -28.17 0.06 4.74
N GLY A 29 -27.07 0.83 4.77
CA GLY A 29 -25.91 0.60 5.63
C GLY A 29 -26.29 0.70 7.09
N GLU A 30 -26.92 1.81 7.47
CA GLU A 30 -27.31 2.12 8.85
C GLU A 30 -28.49 1.29 9.37
N GLY A 31 -29.24 0.61 8.50
CA GLY A 31 -30.29 -0.33 8.89
C GLY A 31 -31.72 0.21 8.83
N VAL A 32 -31.92 1.46 8.42
CA VAL A 32 -33.26 2.10 8.28
C VAL A 32 -34.17 1.25 7.38
N TYR A 33 -33.64 0.75 6.25
CA TYR A 33 -34.41 -0.11 5.35
C TYR A 33 -34.71 -1.50 5.93
N MET A 34 -33.82 -2.04 6.78
CA MET A 34 -34.07 -3.32 7.44
C MET A 34 -35.18 -3.18 8.47
N MET A 35 -35.15 -2.12 9.27
CA MET A 35 -36.20 -1.84 10.26
C MET A 35 -37.55 -1.61 9.58
N LYS A 36 -37.59 -0.89 8.45
CA LYS A 36 -38.81 -0.73 7.64
C LYS A 36 -39.37 -2.06 7.16
N HIS A 37 -38.51 -2.97 6.68
CA HIS A 37 -38.95 -4.29 6.22
C HIS A 37 -39.56 -5.11 7.37
N LEU A 38 -38.88 -5.15 8.52
CA LEU A 38 -39.35 -5.90 9.69
C LEU A 38 -40.65 -5.32 10.26
N ARG A 39 -40.75 -4.00 10.41
CA ARG A 39 -42.00 -3.31 10.79
C ARG A 39 -43.15 -3.57 9.82
N GLY A 40 -42.84 -3.68 8.53
CA GLY A 40 -43.83 -4.10 7.53
C GLY A 40 -44.38 -5.51 7.79
N GLY A 41 -43.55 -6.42 8.29
CA GLY A 41 -43.96 -7.75 8.75
C GLY A 41 -44.84 -7.69 10.00
N VAL A 42 -44.49 -6.85 10.98
CA VAL A 42 -45.29 -6.63 12.19
C VAL A 42 -46.66 -6.05 11.86
N LYS A 43 -46.72 -5.01 11.02
CA LYS A 43 -47.99 -4.39 10.56
C LYS A 43 -48.90 -5.39 9.82
N LYS A 44 -48.31 -6.43 9.22
CA LYS A 44 -49.03 -7.52 8.54
C LYS A 44 -49.34 -8.71 9.45
N GLY A 45 -48.96 -8.66 10.72
CA GLY A 45 -49.19 -9.73 11.70
C GLY A 45 -48.29 -10.96 11.53
N ALA A 46 -47.16 -10.85 10.82
CA ALA A 46 -46.26 -11.99 10.60
C ALA A 46 -45.46 -12.37 11.87
N PHE A 47 -45.20 -11.41 12.75
CA PHE A 47 -44.52 -11.56 14.04
C PHE A 47 -44.71 -10.28 14.88
N ASP A 48 -44.34 -10.32 16.16
CA ASP A 48 -44.49 -9.21 17.11
C ASP A 48 -43.31 -8.22 17.08
N GLU A 49 -43.46 -7.10 17.80
CA GLU A 49 -42.42 -6.08 17.90
C GLU A 49 -41.15 -6.59 18.59
N ALA A 50 -41.29 -7.55 19.52
CA ALA A 50 -40.15 -8.17 20.20
C ALA A 50 -39.28 -8.98 19.21
N ALA A 51 -39.90 -9.84 18.38
CA ALA A 51 -39.19 -10.58 17.34
C ALA A 51 -38.63 -9.66 16.25
N CYS A 52 -39.27 -8.52 15.98
CA CYS A 52 -38.73 -7.48 15.10
C CYS A 52 -37.39 -6.96 15.63
N GLN A 53 -37.33 -6.57 16.91
CA GLN A 53 -36.10 -6.05 17.51
C GLN A 53 -35.01 -7.11 17.55
N GLN A 54 -35.32 -8.35 17.95
CA GLN A 54 -34.35 -9.44 17.96
C GLN A 54 -33.74 -9.73 16.58
N LYS A 55 -34.56 -9.74 15.53
CA LYS A 55 -34.08 -9.92 14.15
C LYS A 55 -33.22 -8.75 13.69
N TYR A 56 -33.58 -7.53 14.09
CA TYR A 56 -32.81 -6.34 13.78
C TYR A 56 -31.42 -6.37 14.45
N ASP A 57 -31.38 -6.71 15.73
CA ASP A 57 -30.13 -6.80 16.51
C ASP A 57 -29.23 -7.92 15.96
N ALA A 58 -29.79 -9.08 15.65
CA ALA A 58 -29.07 -10.17 15.00
C ALA A 58 -28.49 -9.76 13.63
N TRP A 59 -29.27 -9.04 12.83
CA TRP A 59 -28.79 -8.50 11.56
C TRP A 59 -27.65 -7.50 11.75
N LYS A 60 -27.77 -6.60 12.75
CA LYS A 60 -26.75 -5.59 13.06
C LYS A 60 -25.45 -6.26 13.48
N ALA A 61 -25.51 -7.24 14.38
CA ALA A 61 -24.34 -8.02 14.79
C ALA A 61 -23.67 -8.75 13.62
N ALA A 62 -24.46 -9.40 12.76
CA ALA A 62 -23.93 -10.07 11.56
C ALA A 62 -23.28 -9.09 10.57
N LYS A 63 -23.80 -7.85 10.47
CA LYS A 63 -23.23 -6.80 9.63
C LYS A 63 -21.90 -6.30 10.19
N GLU A 64 -21.84 -6.02 11.49
CA GLU A 64 -20.61 -5.62 12.17
C GLU A 64 -19.52 -6.69 12.05
N GLN A 65 -19.86 -7.96 12.23
CA GLN A 65 -18.94 -9.07 12.01
C GLN A 65 -18.38 -9.12 10.58
N LYS A 66 -19.24 -8.93 9.57
CA LYS A 66 -18.80 -8.89 8.16
C LYS A 66 -17.88 -7.71 7.88
N LEU A 67 -18.15 -6.55 8.45
CA LEU A 67 -17.31 -5.36 8.30
C LEU A 67 -15.95 -5.56 8.94
N ASN A 68 -15.91 -6.10 10.16
CA ASN A 68 -14.66 -6.41 10.85
C ASN A 68 -13.84 -7.45 10.08
N ALA A 69 -14.47 -8.51 9.57
CA ALA A 69 -13.79 -9.50 8.75
C ALA A 69 -13.20 -8.91 7.45
N ALA A 70 -13.92 -7.98 6.80
CA ALA A 70 -13.43 -7.28 5.62
C ALA A 70 -12.25 -6.35 5.95
N LEU A 71 -12.32 -5.64 7.08
CA LEU A 71 -11.24 -4.79 7.57
C LEU A 71 -9.98 -5.62 7.87
N ASP A 72 -10.13 -6.76 8.54
CA ASP A 72 -9.04 -7.67 8.85
C ASP A 72 -8.41 -8.24 7.58
N ALA A 73 -9.21 -8.66 6.61
CA ALA A 73 -8.74 -9.14 5.32
C ALA A 73 -7.96 -8.05 4.56
N GLN A 74 -8.47 -6.81 4.57
CA GLN A 74 -7.80 -5.67 3.93
C GLN A 74 -6.47 -5.32 4.63
N SER A 75 -6.43 -5.36 5.96
CA SER A 75 -5.23 -5.13 6.75
C SER A 75 -4.15 -6.18 6.44
N LYS A 76 -4.52 -7.46 6.44
CA LYS A 76 -3.62 -8.57 6.07
C LYS A 76 -3.10 -8.43 4.66
N SER A 77 -3.99 -8.16 3.69
CA SER A 77 -3.58 -7.94 2.29
C SER A 77 -2.60 -6.78 2.14
N ARG A 78 -2.82 -5.67 2.85
CA ARG A 78 -1.88 -4.53 2.87
C ARG A 78 -0.53 -4.89 3.47
N GLN A 79 -0.51 -5.65 4.56
CA GLN A 79 0.73 -6.13 5.17
C GLN A 79 1.50 -7.06 4.23
N GLU A 80 0.82 -8.02 3.61
CA GLU A 80 1.42 -8.93 2.62
C GLU A 80 1.94 -8.20 1.38
N ALA A 81 1.24 -7.16 0.91
CA ALA A 81 1.72 -6.33 -0.19
C ALA A 81 2.97 -5.54 0.21
N ALA A 82 3.01 -5.00 1.43
CA ALA A 82 4.15 -4.27 1.94
C ALA A 82 5.38 -5.16 2.16
N THR A 83 5.21 -6.38 2.67
CA THR A 83 6.32 -7.33 2.83
C THR A 83 6.88 -7.75 1.47
N LYS A 84 6.02 -8.06 0.49
CA LYS A 84 6.45 -8.38 -0.89
C LYS A 84 7.18 -7.21 -1.54
N ALA A 85 6.71 -5.98 -1.35
CA ALA A 85 7.38 -4.78 -1.84
C ALA A 85 8.78 -4.63 -1.22
N LEU A 86 8.90 -4.77 0.11
CA LEU A 86 10.20 -4.69 0.79
C LEU A 86 11.17 -5.80 0.36
N GLU A 87 10.70 -7.02 0.12
CA GLU A 87 11.55 -8.10 -0.39
C GLU A 87 12.04 -7.82 -1.81
N ALA A 88 11.18 -7.25 -2.67
CA ALA A 88 11.56 -6.84 -4.01
C ALA A 88 12.59 -5.70 -3.97
N GLU A 89 12.38 -4.69 -3.12
CA GLU A 89 13.32 -3.59 -2.92
C GLU A 89 14.69 -4.08 -2.42
N LYS A 90 14.74 -5.02 -1.47
CA LYS A 90 16.00 -5.60 -0.99
C LYS A 90 16.77 -6.29 -2.11
N LYS A 91 16.11 -7.12 -2.92
CA LYS A 91 16.74 -7.80 -4.06
C LYS A 91 17.28 -6.81 -5.10
N VAL A 92 16.54 -5.74 -5.37
CA VAL A 92 16.99 -4.68 -6.28
C VAL A 92 18.19 -3.94 -5.69
N ASN A 93 18.16 -3.61 -4.40
CA ASN A 93 19.26 -2.91 -3.75
C ASN A 93 20.54 -3.75 -3.69
N GLU A 94 20.43 -5.05 -3.39
CA GLU A 94 21.56 -5.99 -3.45
C GLU A 94 22.15 -6.11 -4.87
N ALA A 95 21.30 -6.16 -5.91
CA ALA A 95 21.74 -6.18 -7.29
C ALA A 95 22.43 -4.86 -7.70
N ILE A 96 21.93 -3.72 -7.24
CA ILE A 96 22.56 -2.41 -7.47
C ILE A 96 23.88 -2.33 -6.73
N ALA A 97 23.96 -2.77 -5.47
CA ALA A 97 25.20 -2.76 -4.68
C ALA A 97 26.31 -3.57 -5.35
N LYS A 98 26.00 -4.77 -5.88
CA LYS A 98 26.95 -5.56 -6.67
C LYS A 98 27.41 -4.81 -7.92
N LYS A 99 26.47 -4.29 -8.72
CA LYS A 99 26.80 -3.49 -9.92
C LYS A 99 27.65 -2.25 -9.61
N VAL A 100 27.41 -1.58 -8.48
CA VAL A 100 28.18 -0.42 -8.05
C VAL A 100 29.58 -0.83 -7.59
N ALA A 101 29.72 -1.95 -6.87
CA ALA A 101 31.01 -2.49 -6.47
C ALA A 101 31.85 -2.89 -7.71
N ASP A 102 31.25 -3.59 -8.67
CA ASP A 102 31.93 -4.01 -9.91
C ASP A 102 32.38 -2.80 -10.72
N LYS A 103 31.53 -1.77 -10.84
CA LYS A 103 31.89 -0.51 -11.50
C LYS A 103 33.03 0.21 -10.79
N LYS A 104 32.99 0.32 -9.46
CA LYS A 104 34.05 0.96 -8.68
C LYS A 104 35.38 0.20 -8.76
N ALA A 105 35.33 -1.13 -8.78
CA ALA A 105 36.52 -1.97 -8.94
C ALA A 105 37.14 -1.80 -10.33
N ALA A 106 36.32 -1.77 -11.38
CA ALA A 106 36.77 -1.51 -12.74
C ALA A 106 37.37 -0.10 -12.90
N GLU A 107 36.76 0.91 -12.27
CA GLU A 107 37.27 2.29 -12.29
C GLU A 107 38.59 2.42 -11.54
N ALA A 108 38.76 1.72 -10.41
CA ALA A 108 40.01 1.68 -9.66
C ALA A 108 41.12 0.95 -10.43
N ALA A 109 40.81 -0.16 -11.11
CA ALA A 109 41.76 -0.88 -11.95
C ALA A 109 42.22 -0.02 -13.14
N ALA A 110 41.30 0.66 -13.83
CA ALA A 110 41.63 1.58 -14.92
C ALA A 110 42.47 2.78 -14.44
N LYS A 111 42.21 3.30 -13.23
CA LYS A 111 43.02 4.37 -12.65
C LYS A 111 44.43 3.91 -12.29
N ALA A 112 44.57 2.69 -11.76
CA ALA A 112 45.87 2.10 -11.45
C ALA A 112 46.69 1.80 -12.71
N GLU A 113 46.07 1.30 -13.79
CA GLU A 113 46.74 1.15 -15.09
C GLU A 113 47.17 2.49 -15.68
N ALA A 114 46.33 3.53 -15.58
CA ALA A 114 46.68 4.87 -16.06
C ALA A 114 47.83 5.51 -15.26
N GLU A 115 47.90 5.28 -13.94
CA GLU A 115 49.02 5.72 -13.10
C GLU A 115 50.30 4.93 -13.38
N ALA A 116 50.20 3.61 -13.58
CA ALA A 116 51.33 2.77 -13.94
C ALA A 116 51.89 3.15 -15.33
N ALA A 117 51.02 3.45 -16.30
CA ALA A 117 51.43 3.94 -17.62
C ALA A 117 52.14 5.30 -17.53
N LYS A 118 51.60 6.24 -16.73
CA LYS A 118 52.27 7.55 -16.49
C LYS A 118 53.62 7.41 -15.77
N ALA A 119 53.74 6.48 -14.82
CA ALA A 119 54.99 6.22 -14.13
C ALA A 119 56.05 5.59 -15.06
N ALA A 120 55.64 4.70 -15.95
CA ALA A 120 56.53 4.11 -16.96
C ALA A 120 56.99 5.15 -17.99
N GLU A 121 56.12 6.06 -18.41
CA GLU A 121 56.45 7.15 -19.34
C GLU A 121 57.39 8.18 -18.68
N ALA A 122 57.20 8.48 -17.40
CA ALA A 122 58.12 9.35 -16.63
C ALA A 122 59.49 8.69 -16.39
N ALA A 123 59.56 7.37 -16.21
CA ALA A 123 60.81 6.64 -16.08
C ALA A 123 61.60 6.60 -17.41
N GLN A 124 60.91 6.40 -18.54
CA GLN A 124 61.54 6.48 -19.87
C GLN A 124 62.03 7.89 -20.21
N ALA A 125 61.32 8.95 -19.78
CA ALA A 125 61.78 10.32 -19.95
C ALA A 125 63.01 10.65 -19.09
N ALA A 126 63.11 10.11 -17.86
CA ALA A 126 64.28 10.28 -16.99
C ALA A 126 65.51 9.49 -17.46
N GLU A 127 65.31 8.36 -18.14
CA GLU A 127 66.39 7.56 -18.71
C GLU A 127 66.92 8.14 -20.04
N ALA A 128 66.08 8.89 -20.78
CA ALA A 128 66.51 9.67 -21.94
C ALA A 128 67.33 10.92 -21.56
N ASP A 129 67.03 11.57 -20.42
CA ASP A 129 67.73 12.77 -19.94
C ASP A 129 69.13 12.46 -19.37
N ASN A 130 69.41 11.20 -18.98
CA ASN A 130 70.73 10.76 -18.50
C ASN A 130 71.64 10.21 -19.62
N ALA A 131 71.17 10.18 -20.87
CA ALA A 131 71.96 9.73 -22.02
C ALA A 131 72.66 10.87 -22.78
N GLU A 132 72.45 12.14 -22.39
CA GLU A 132 73.04 13.29 -23.08
C GLU A 132 73.83 14.21 -22.13
N ALA A 133 74.96 13.70 -21.58
CA ALA A 133 76.25 14.41 -21.34
C ALA A 133 77.10 13.73 -20.23
N PRO A 134 78.46 13.65 -20.31
CA PRO A 134 79.43 14.01 -21.37
C PRO A 134 80.28 12.76 -21.78
N ALA A 135 81.20 12.74 -22.75
CA ALA A 135 82.17 13.74 -23.17
C ALA A 135 82.79 13.37 -24.53
N GLU A 136 83.00 14.38 -25.38
CA GLU A 136 84.15 14.44 -26.29
C GLU A 136 85.46 14.41 -25.48
N ALA A 137 86.39 13.54 -25.87
CA ALA A 137 87.84 13.72 -25.75
C ALA A 137 88.56 12.72 -26.67
#